data_AF-A0A3S1L4Y2-F1
#
_entry.id   AF-A0A3S1L4Y2-F1
#
_cell.length_a   1.000
_cell.length_b   1.000
_cell.length_c   1.000
_cell.angle_alpha   90.00
_cell.angle_beta   90.00
_cell.angle_gamma   90.00
#
_symmetry.space_group_name_H-M   'P 1'
#
loop_
_entity.id
_entity.type
_entity.pdbx_description
1 polymer ?
#
loop_
_entity_poly.entity_id
_entity_poly.type
_entity_poly.pdbx_seq_one_letter_code
_entity_poly.pdbx_strand_id
1 'polypeptide(L)'
;AVLFLIIFLWTPPHFWALALFKSEDYARAGIPMMPNVAGQASTRRQIFAYALILAPVGVLPWALGFTTPAYGVFAVLLGAGFVWYAWKVLQMADDDHVMKPAKALFGYSLLYLFAIFAIYLADCVVARLLAMGGA
;
A
#
# COMPACT_ATOMS: atom_id res chain seq x y z
N ALA A 1 13.21 -7.04 -9.57
CA ALA A 1 12.00 -7.88 -9.43
C ALA A 1 11.14 -7.48 -8.22
N VAL A 2 11.70 -7.40 -7.01
CA VAL A 2 10.92 -7.12 -5.78
C VAL A 2 10.23 -5.75 -5.78
N LEU A 3 10.94 -4.67 -6.18
CA LEU A 3 10.35 -3.33 -6.26
C LEU A 3 9.15 -3.25 -7.23
N PHE A 4 9.23 -3.98 -8.34
CA PHE A 4 8.13 -4.11 -9.28
C PHE A 4 6.93 -4.82 -8.63
N LEU A 5 7.18 -5.90 -7.87
CA LEU A 5 6.14 -6.63 -7.15
C LEU A 5 5.44 -5.75 -6.10
N ILE A 6 6.20 -4.91 -5.39
CA ILE A 6 5.66 -3.93 -4.44
C ILE A 6 4.70 -2.97 -5.14
N ILE A 7 5.14 -2.32 -6.23
CA ILE A 7 4.30 -1.38 -7.00
C ILE A 7 3.07 -2.10 -7.55
N PHE A 8 3.25 -3.28 -8.12
CA PHE A 8 2.17 -4.07 -8.70
C PHE A 8 1.11 -4.45 -7.67
N LEU A 9 1.50 -4.90 -6.48
CA LEU A 9 0.58 -5.26 -5.41
C LEU A 9 -0.03 -4.04 -4.70
N TRP A 10 0.67 -2.91 -4.68
CA TRP A 10 0.20 -1.66 -4.09
C TRP A 10 -0.83 -0.94 -4.97
N THR A 11 -0.72 -1.05 -6.29
CA THR A 11 -1.57 -0.30 -7.24
C THR A 11 -3.06 -0.63 -7.10
N PRO A 12 -3.49 -1.92 -7.05
CA PRO A 12 -4.89 -2.27 -6.88
C PRO A 12 -5.51 -1.71 -5.58
N PRO A 13 -4.96 -1.96 -4.38
CA PRO A 13 -5.56 -1.46 -3.15
C PRO A 13 -5.57 0.07 -3.08
N HIS A 14 -4.55 0.75 -3.63
CA HIS A 14 -4.53 2.21 -3.74
C HIS A 14 -5.68 2.74 -4.62
N PHE A 15 -5.80 2.20 -5.84
CA PHE A 15 -6.80 2.65 -6.81
C PHE A 15 -8.22 2.29 -6.38
N TRP A 16 -8.41 1.10 -5.79
CA TRP A 16 -9.69 0.68 -5.24
C TRP A 16 -10.13 1.49 -4.03
N ALA A 17 -9.20 1.94 -3.19
CA ALA A 17 -9.52 2.87 -2.11
C ALA A 17 -10.07 4.20 -2.64
N LEU A 18 -9.48 4.73 -3.72
CA LEU A 18 -10.00 5.91 -4.44
C LEU A 18 -11.38 5.64 -5.05
N ALA A 19 -11.51 4.50 -5.73
CA ALA A 19 -12.74 4.09 -6.39
C ALA A 19 -13.92 3.97 -5.43
N LEU A 20 -13.70 3.56 -4.18
CA LEU A 20 -14.76 3.44 -3.16
C LEU A 20 -15.48 4.78 -2.95
N PHE A 21 -14.74 5.85 -2.65
CA PHE A 21 -15.35 7.16 -2.33
C PHE A 21 -15.57 8.07 -3.54
N LYS A 22 -15.07 7.69 -4.72
CA LYS A 22 -15.35 8.36 -6.00
C LYS A 22 -16.27 7.55 -6.91
N SER A 23 -16.84 6.46 -6.42
CA SER A 23 -17.69 5.52 -7.18
C SER A 23 -18.85 6.21 -7.90
N GLU A 24 -19.53 7.16 -7.25
CA GLU A 24 -20.64 7.93 -7.83
C GLU A 24 -20.20 8.85 -8.98
N ASP A 25 -19.06 9.54 -8.83
CA ASP A 25 -18.49 10.39 -9.87
C ASP A 25 -18.11 9.54 -11.10
N TYR A 26 -17.50 8.37 -10.86
CA TYR A 26 -17.15 7.42 -11.92
C TYR A 26 -18.39 6.80 -12.59
N ALA A 27 -19.44 6.49 -11.82
CA ALA A 27 -20.70 5.98 -12.34
C ALA A 27 -21.37 7.02 -13.26
N ARG A 28 -21.38 8.28 -12.85
CA ARG A 28 -21.92 9.39 -13.66
C ARG A 28 -21.13 9.61 -14.95
N ALA A 29 -19.83 9.35 -14.92
CA ALA A 29 -18.95 9.39 -16.10
C ALA A 29 -19.02 8.12 -16.97
N GLY A 30 -19.80 7.10 -16.58
CA GLY A 30 -19.90 5.83 -17.30
C GLY A 30 -18.66 4.95 -17.21
N ILE A 31 -17.77 5.19 -16.24
CA ILE A 31 -16.54 4.41 -16.06
C ILE A 31 -16.81 3.21 -15.15
N PRO A 32 -16.67 1.96 -15.66
CA PRO A 32 -16.87 0.76 -14.85
C PRO A 32 -15.69 0.59 -13.89
N MET A 33 -15.93 0.84 -12.61
CA MET A 33 -14.96 0.66 -11.53
C MET A 33 -15.35 -0.55 -10.68
N MET A 34 -14.38 -1.19 -10.04
CA MET A 34 -14.59 -2.37 -9.18
C MET A 34 -15.75 -2.24 -8.18
N PRO A 35 -15.94 -1.11 -7.47
CA PRO A 35 -17.11 -0.90 -6.61
C PRO A 35 -18.46 -0.94 -7.36
N ASN A 36 -18.49 -0.47 -8.61
CA ASN A 36 -19.70 -0.38 -9.43
C ASN A 36 -20.04 -1.72 -10.11
N VAL A 37 -19.03 -2.56 -10.35
CA VAL A 37 -19.18 -3.86 -11.02
C VAL A 37 -19.36 -5.01 -10.03
N ALA A 38 -18.51 -5.08 -9.00
CA ALA A 38 -18.44 -6.19 -8.04
C ALA A 38 -19.01 -5.82 -6.65
N GLY A 39 -19.42 -4.57 -6.45
CA GLY A 39 -19.92 -4.05 -5.19
C GLY A 39 -18.83 -3.52 -4.27
N GLN A 40 -19.22 -2.60 -3.39
CA GLN A 40 -18.32 -1.98 -2.42
C GLN A 40 -17.75 -3.03 -1.43
N ALA A 41 -18.58 -3.98 -0.99
CA ALA A 41 -18.15 -5.05 -0.07
C ALA A 41 -17.05 -5.95 -0.65
N SER A 42 -17.15 -6.33 -1.92
CA SER A 42 -16.10 -7.12 -2.60
C SER A 42 -14.81 -6.31 -2.70
N THR A 43 -14.91 -5.04 -3.08
CA THR A 43 -13.76 -4.14 -3.20
C THR A 43 -13.01 -4.00 -1.88
N ARG A 44 -13.72 -3.79 -0.76
CA ARG A 44 -13.12 -3.73 0.59
C ARG A 44 -12.37 -5.01 0.97
N ARG A 45 -12.94 -6.18 0.65
CA ARG A 45 -12.29 -7.48 0.92
C ARG A 45 -11.02 -7.66 0.09
N GLN A 46 -11.05 -7.27 -1.17
CA GLN A 46 -9.86 -7.38 -2.03
C GLN A 46 -8.76 -6.42 -1.59
N ILE A 47 -9.10 -5.17 -1.23
CA ILE A 47 -8.14 -4.23 -0.63
C ILE A 47 -7.42 -4.87 0.57
N PHE A 48 -8.17 -5.52 1.47
CA PHE A 48 -7.60 -6.19 2.64
C PHE A 48 -6.73 -7.39 2.27
N ALA A 49 -7.18 -8.24 1.32
CA ALA A 49 -6.39 -9.38 0.85
C ALA A 49 -5.05 -8.93 0.22
N TYR A 50 -5.08 -7.90 -0.62
CA TYR A 50 -3.86 -7.34 -1.22
C TYR A 50 -2.96 -6.67 -0.18
N ALA A 51 -3.52 -5.97 0.80
CA ALA A 51 -2.75 -5.40 1.93
C ALA A 51 -1.99 -6.49 2.69
N LEU A 52 -2.64 -7.64 2.95
CA LEU A 52 -2.03 -8.76 3.66
C LEU A 52 -0.89 -9.41 2.88
N ILE A 53 -0.96 -9.42 1.54
CA ILE A 53 0.11 -9.90 0.67
C ILE A 53 1.22 -8.86 0.50
N LEU A 54 0.87 -7.57 0.45
CA LEU A 54 1.82 -6.47 0.31
C LEU A 54 2.75 -6.37 1.52
N ALA A 55 2.25 -6.60 2.73
CA ALA A 55 3.03 -6.55 3.97
C ALA A 55 4.29 -7.45 3.94
N PRO A 56 4.21 -8.77 3.70
CA PRO A 56 5.39 -9.62 3.59
C PRO A 56 6.24 -9.28 2.36
N VAL A 57 5.62 -8.85 1.25
CA VAL A 57 6.36 -8.47 0.04
C VAL A 57 7.22 -7.22 0.25
N GLY A 58 6.76 -6.25 1.05
CA GLY A 58 7.55 -5.07 1.42
C GLY A 58 8.81 -5.42 2.23
N VAL A 59 8.79 -6.55 2.96
CA VAL A 59 9.89 -7.05 3.79
C VAL A 59 10.88 -7.92 2.99
N LEU A 60 10.48 -8.44 1.83
CA LEU A 60 11.34 -9.27 0.98
C LEU A 60 12.73 -8.67 0.65
N PRO A 61 12.90 -7.36 0.42
CA PRO A 61 14.23 -6.80 0.17
C PRO A 61 15.21 -7.01 1.34
N TRP A 62 14.71 -7.07 2.58
CA TRP A 62 15.52 -7.41 3.74
C TRP A 62 15.75 -8.91 3.85
N ALA A 63 14.70 -9.72 3.67
CA ALA A 63 14.80 -11.18 3.75
C ALA A 63 15.75 -11.79 2.70
N LEU A 64 15.88 -11.14 1.54
CA LEU A 64 16.81 -11.54 0.48
C LEU A 64 18.24 -10.99 0.66
N GLY A 65 18.50 -10.23 1.74
CA GLY A 65 19.81 -9.68 2.04
C GLY A 65 20.23 -8.49 1.17
N PHE A 66 19.31 -7.86 0.45
CA PHE A 66 19.60 -6.68 -0.39
C PHE A 66 19.68 -5.36 0.40
N THR A 67 19.16 -5.34 1.63
CA THR A 67 19.02 -4.11 2.44
C THR A 67 19.42 -4.36 3.89
N THR A 68 19.71 -3.28 4.62
CA THR A 68 20.09 -3.38 6.04
C THR A 68 18.90 -3.77 6.95
N PRO A 69 19.16 -4.25 8.19
CA PRO A 69 18.11 -4.51 9.16
C PRO A 69 17.22 -3.30 9.49
N ALA A 70 17.74 -2.07 9.31
CA ALA A 70 16.97 -0.85 9.50
C ALA A 70 15.80 -0.78 8.50
N TYR A 71 16.05 -1.05 7.21
CA TYR A 71 15.00 -1.14 6.20
C TYR A 71 13.93 -2.18 6.59
N GLY A 72 14.36 -3.35 7.06
CA GLY A 72 13.45 -4.42 7.50
C GLY A 72 12.47 -3.97 8.59
N VAL A 73 12.95 -3.27 9.62
CA VAL A 73 12.09 -2.74 10.70
C VAL A 73 11.07 -1.75 10.16
N PHE A 74 11.49 -0.79 9.33
CA PHE A 74 10.56 0.17 8.76
C PHE A 74 9.55 -0.47 7.80
N ALA A 75 9.98 -1.45 7.00
CA ALA A 75 9.09 -2.18 6.08
C ALA A 75 7.98 -2.93 6.84
N VAL A 76 8.32 -3.56 7.97
CA VAL A 76 7.35 -4.22 8.85
C VAL A 76 6.38 -3.21 9.44
N LEU A 77 6.86 -2.08 9.98
CA LEU A 77 6.00 -1.05 10.55
C LEU A 77 5.04 -0.45 9.52
N LEU A 78 5.57 -0.12 8.33
CA LEU A 78 4.79 0.43 7.22
C LEU A 78 3.74 -0.57 6.74
N GLY A 79 4.10 -1.84 6.59
CA GLY A 79 3.21 -2.92 6.18
C GLY A 79 2.11 -3.20 7.21
N ALA A 80 2.46 -3.24 8.50
CA ALA A 80 1.49 -3.39 9.59
C ALA A 80 0.49 -2.23 9.61
N GLY A 81 0.95 -0.99 9.42
CA GLY A 81 0.07 0.16 9.28
C GLY A 81 -0.84 0.05 8.06
N PHE A 82 -0.35 -0.43 6.92
CA PHE A 82 -1.15 -0.60 5.70
C PHE A 82 -2.28 -1.62 5.91
N VAL A 83 -1.97 -2.76 6.54
CA VAL A 83 -2.96 -3.78 6.92
C VAL A 83 -3.98 -3.22 7.91
N TRP A 84 -3.54 -2.41 8.89
CA TRP A 84 -4.44 -1.79 9.86
C TRP A 84 -5.43 -0.81 9.20
N TYR A 85 -4.97 0.04 8.27
CA TYR A 85 -5.86 0.90 7.49
C TYR A 85 -6.81 0.09 6.59
N ALA A 86 -6.31 -0.97 5.95
CA ALA A 86 -7.14 -1.85 5.14
C ALA A 86 -8.20 -2.58 5.97
N TRP A 87 -7.88 -2.98 7.21
CA TRP A 87 -8.82 -3.56 8.16
C TRP A 87 -9.91 -2.56 8.56
N LYS A 88 -9.55 -1.29 8.80
CA LYS A 88 -10.54 -0.23 9.05
C LYS A 88 -11.47 -0.01 7.86
N VAL A 89 -10.95 -0.10 6.64
CA VAL A 89 -11.78 -0.08 5.43
C VAL A 89 -12.72 -1.29 5.39
N LEU A 90 -12.24 -2.48 5.75
CA LEU A 90 -13.05 -3.69 5.79
C LEU A 90 -14.21 -3.62 6.79
N GLN A 91 -14.00 -2.97 7.95
CA GLN A 91 -15.04 -2.79 8.98
C GLN A 91 -15.99 -1.61 8.72
N MET A 92 -15.79 -0.85 7.65
CA MET A 92 -16.63 0.30 7.34
C MET A 92 -18.07 -0.14 7.04
N ALA A 93 -19.06 0.51 7.65
CA ALA A 93 -20.47 0.25 7.37
C ALA A 93 -20.84 0.68 5.94
N ASP A 94 -21.81 0.00 5.33
CA ASP A 94 -22.28 0.29 3.96
C ASP A 94 -22.96 1.66 3.83
N ASP A 95 -23.46 2.21 4.93
CA ASP A 95 -24.16 3.51 5.01
C ASP A 95 -23.20 4.70 5.30
N ASP A 96 -21.89 4.44 5.42
CA ASP A 96 -20.92 5.51 5.71
C ASP A 96 -20.58 6.29 4.42
N HIS A 97 -21.45 7.23 4.05
CA HIS A 97 -21.26 8.15 2.93
C HIS A 97 -19.98 8.99 3.02
N VAL A 98 -19.40 9.16 4.21
CA VAL A 98 -18.20 10.01 4.39
C VAL A 98 -16.93 9.28 3.94
N MET A 99 -16.96 7.94 3.97
CA MET A 99 -15.88 7.05 3.57
C MET A 99 -14.51 7.45 4.14
N LYS A 100 -14.49 7.90 5.41
CA LYS A 100 -13.25 8.35 6.09
C LYS A 100 -12.14 7.29 6.06
N PRO A 101 -12.42 5.99 6.32
CA PRO A 101 -11.39 4.96 6.28
C PRO A 101 -10.77 4.78 4.89
N ALA A 102 -11.57 4.86 3.82
CA ALA A 102 -11.08 4.70 2.45
C ALA A 102 -10.16 5.86 2.04
N LYS A 103 -10.52 7.10 2.40
CA LYS A 103 -9.66 8.28 2.21
C LYS A 103 -8.37 8.19 3.01
N ALA A 104 -8.45 7.73 4.26
CA ALA A 104 -7.28 7.53 5.11
C ALA A 104 -6.34 6.46 4.54
N LEU A 105 -6.87 5.33 4.07
CA LEU A 105 -6.08 4.29 3.41
C LEU A 105 -5.43 4.83 2.12
N PHE A 106 -6.16 5.59 1.31
CA PHE A 106 -5.60 6.22 0.11
C PHE A 106 -4.42 7.14 0.45
N GLY A 107 -4.58 8.04 1.42
CA GLY A 107 -3.49 8.92 1.86
C GLY A 107 -2.31 8.13 2.45
N TYR A 108 -2.59 7.15 3.30
CA TYR A 108 -1.55 6.30 3.88
C TYR A 108 -0.84 5.45 2.83
N SER A 109 -1.53 4.98 1.79
CA SER A 109 -0.92 4.19 0.73
C SER A 109 0.11 5.01 -0.07
N LEU A 110 -0.14 6.30 -0.29
CA LEU A 110 0.84 7.20 -0.91
C LEU A 110 2.04 7.42 -0.01
N LEU A 111 1.81 7.65 1.30
CA LEU A 111 2.86 7.76 2.30
C LEU A 111 3.68 6.47 2.40
N TYR A 112 3.04 5.30 2.37
CA TYR A 112 3.67 3.98 2.39
C TYR A 112 4.63 3.83 1.21
N LEU A 113 4.17 4.13 -0.01
CA LEU A 113 5.00 4.00 -1.20
C LEU A 113 6.15 5.01 -1.18
N PHE A 114 5.87 6.25 -0.80
CA PHE A 114 6.92 7.26 -0.66
C PHE A 114 7.98 6.84 0.37
N ALA A 115 7.55 6.40 1.55
CA ALA A 115 8.43 6.01 2.64
C ALA A 115 9.25 4.76 2.29
N ILE A 116 8.64 3.71 1.74
CA ILE A 116 9.36 2.46 1.42
C ILE A 116 10.46 2.72 0.38
N PHE A 117 10.20 3.57 -0.63
CA PHE A 117 11.20 3.94 -1.63
C PHE A 117 12.25 4.92 -1.09
N ALA A 118 11.85 5.89 -0.25
CA ALA A 118 12.79 6.82 0.38
C ALA A 118 13.76 6.09 1.32
N ILE A 119 13.27 5.15 2.14
CA ILE A 119 14.11 4.34 3.02
C ILE A 119 15.00 3.42 2.20
N TYR A 120 14.48 2.78 1.14
CA TYR A 120 15.31 1.97 0.24
C TYR A 120 16.45 2.78 -0.39
N LEU A 121 16.16 4.00 -0.87
CA LEU A 121 17.17 4.89 -1.44
C LEU A 121 18.20 5.30 -0.39
N ALA A 122 17.76 5.68 0.81
CA ALA A 122 18.65 6.03 1.92
C ALA A 122 19.56 4.85 2.28
N ASP A 123 19.02 3.63 2.34
CA ASP A 123 19.77 2.40 2.61
C ASP A 123 20.86 2.17 1.55
N CYS A 124 20.51 2.30 0.26
CA CYS A 124 21.48 2.19 -0.84
C CYS A 124 22.57 3.26 -0.78
N VAL A 125 22.23 4.51 -0.44
CA VAL A 125 23.20 5.61 -0.32
C VAL A 125 24.13 5.35 0.87
N VAL A 126 23.60 4.96 2.03
CA VAL A 126 24.39 4.63 3.22
C VAL A 126 25.32 3.45 2.94
N ALA A 127 24.81 2.38 2.34
CA ALA A 127 25.62 1.22 1.97
C ALA A 127 26.77 1.60 1.02
N ARG A 128 26.49 2.47 0.03
CA ARG A 128 27.50 2.94 -0.92
C ARG A 128 28.53 3.87 -0.29
N LEU A 129 28.12 4.76 0.62
CA LEU A 129 29.02 5.65 1.35
C LEU A 129 29.95 4.86 2.28
N LEU A 130 29.43 3.84 2.96
CA LEU A 130 30.24 2.94 3.78
C LEU A 130 31.25 2.15 2.94
N ALA A 131 30.85 1.70 1.74
CA ALA A 131 31.76 1.01 0.82
C ALA A 131 32.86 1.94 0.26
N MET A 132 32.56 3.23 0.08
CA MET A 132 33.55 4.22 -0.39
C MET A 132 34.48 4.74 0.70
N GLY A 133 34.00 4.85 1.96
CA GLY A 133 34.81 5.29 3.09
C GLY A 133 35.70 4.21 3.71
N GLY A 134 35.53 2.95 3.29
CA GLY A 134 36.37 1.81 3.67
C GLY A 134 37.51 1.49 2.70
N ALA A 135 37.74 2.33 1.68
CA ALA A 135 38.83 2.21 0.70
C ALA A 135 39.94 3.23 0.99
#